data_AF-A0A2M7U8G7-F1
#
_entry.id   AF-A0A2M7U8G7-F1
#
_cell.length_a   1.000
_cell.length_b   1.000
_cell.length_c   1.000
_cell.angle_alpha   90.00
_cell.angle_beta   90.00
_cell.angle_gamma   90.00
#
_symmetry.space_group_name_H-M   'P 1'
#
loop_
_entity.id
_entity.type
_entity.pdbx_description
1 polymer ?
#
loop_
_entity_poly.entity_id
_entity_poly.type
_entity_poly.pdbx_seq_one_letter_code
_entity_poly.pdbx_strand_id
1 'polypeptide(L)'
;RPEVKAAMESGSGTSIRYSFTRQRDMLYAAQPIRSRTDQVEAILRLSIPLDNLAAAQSSTRKSLIFGGVIFSLIFIALSFLIWNRIGTTLHTMATAASRFADGDLSHRLWVPDTREFGELAEAMNLMAGQLDDRIKEVERQSNEQRAVLASMSEGVIALSPDAKILSINKTAAQIFKVDPSKVIGQLLESAI
;
A
#
# COMPACT_ATOMS: atom_id res chain seq x y z
N ARG A 1 65.71 -16.37 8.48
CA ARG A 1 64.55 -15.49 8.18
C ARG A 1 64.01 -15.91 6.82
N PRO A 2 62.74 -16.34 6.72
CA PRO A 2 62.19 -16.96 5.50
C PRO A 2 62.31 -16.08 4.26
N GLU A 3 62.09 -14.77 4.38
CA GLU A 3 62.22 -13.80 3.30
C GLU A 3 63.67 -13.63 2.81
N VAL A 4 64.65 -13.75 3.70
CA VAL A 4 66.08 -13.67 3.34
C VAL A 4 66.53 -14.95 2.65
N LYS A 5 66.05 -16.11 3.12
CA LYS A 5 66.34 -17.41 2.49
C LYS A 5 65.78 -17.46 1.07
N ALA A 6 64.52 -17.06 0.90
CA ALA A 6 63.90 -16.94 -0.41
C ALA A 6 64.66 -15.95 -1.31
N ALA A 7 65.04 -14.77 -0.80
CA ALA A 7 65.80 -13.79 -1.58
C ALA A 7 67.17 -14.29 -2.08
N MET A 8 67.84 -15.16 -1.32
CA MET A 8 69.09 -15.80 -1.76
C MET A 8 68.88 -16.86 -2.84
N GLU A 9 67.76 -17.60 -2.80
CA GLU A 9 67.46 -18.70 -3.71
C GLU A 9 66.80 -18.23 -5.03
N SER A 10 65.83 -17.31 -4.96
CA SER A 10 65.01 -16.88 -6.10
C SER A 10 65.22 -15.42 -6.52
N GLY A 11 66.17 -14.71 -5.90
CA GLY A 11 66.49 -13.31 -6.20
C GLY A 11 65.54 -12.28 -5.58
N SER A 12 64.45 -12.71 -4.94
CA SER A 12 63.61 -11.87 -4.08
C SER A 12 62.81 -12.73 -3.10
N GLY A 13 62.46 -12.19 -1.94
CA GLY A 13 61.67 -12.91 -0.95
C GLY A 13 60.76 -12.00 -0.14
N THR A 14 59.54 -12.47 0.15
CA THR A 14 58.56 -11.75 0.96
C THR A 14 58.00 -12.61 2.08
N SER A 15 57.74 -12.03 3.25
CA SER A 15 57.09 -12.71 4.37
C SER A 15 56.29 -11.74 5.22
N ILE A 16 55.07 -12.12 5.61
CA ILE A 16 54.25 -11.38 6.58
C ILE A 16 54.44 -12.01 7.95
N ARG A 17 54.86 -11.20 8.94
CA ARG A 17 55.06 -11.69 10.32
C ARG A 17 54.77 -10.62 11.36
N TYR A 18 54.33 -11.07 12.52
CA TYR A 18 54.24 -10.25 13.72
C TYR A 18 55.63 -9.79 14.18
N SER A 19 55.80 -8.48 14.36
CA SER A 19 57.03 -7.86 14.86
C SER A 19 56.91 -7.59 16.36
N PHE A 20 57.65 -8.35 17.18
CA PHE A 20 57.62 -8.19 18.65
C PHE A 20 58.18 -6.83 19.12
N THR A 21 59.13 -6.23 18.39
CA THR A 21 59.68 -4.90 18.72
C THR A 21 58.72 -3.76 18.39
N ARG A 22 57.83 -3.95 17.40
CA ARG A 22 56.86 -2.94 16.95
C ARG A 22 55.41 -3.30 17.27
N GLN A 23 55.18 -4.43 17.94
CA GLN A 23 53.91 -5.02 18.37
C GLN A 23 52.82 -5.05 17.29
N ARG A 24 53.17 -5.34 16.04
CA ARG A 24 52.23 -5.35 14.91
C ARG A 24 52.70 -6.22 13.74
N ASP A 25 51.77 -6.54 12.84
CA ASP A 25 52.07 -7.28 11.61
C ASP A 25 52.82 -6.41 10.58
N MET A 26 53.90 -6.98 10.06
CA MET A 26 54.81 -6.32 9.12
C MET A 26 54.98 -7.18 7.87
N LEU A 27 54.98 -6.56 6.70
CA LEU A 27 55.48 -7.14 5.47
C LEU A 27 56.99 -6.93 5.39
N TYR A 28 57.73 -8.02 5.29
CA TYR A 28 59.17 -8.01 5.06
C TYR A 28 59.46 -8.40 3.61
N ALA A 29 60.18 -7.55 2.90
CA ALA A 29 60.68 -7.83 1.55
C ALA A 29 62.22 -7.80 1.58
N ALA A 30 62.86 -8.74 0.89
CA ALA A 30 64.32 -8.84 0.82
C ALA A 30 64.79 -9.03 -0.62
N GLN A 31 65.88 -8.36 -0.98
CA GLN A 31 66.54 -8.47 -2.27
C GLN A 31 68.06 -8.52 -2.09
N PRO A 32 68.77 -9.47 -2.74
CA PRO A 32 70.22 -9.54 -2.66
C PRO A 32 70.86 -8.43 -3.50
N ILE A 33 71.87 -7.77 -2.94
CA ILE A 33 72.76 -6.86 -3.66
C ILE A 33 73.93 -7.70 -4.13
N ARG A 34 74.04 -7.86 -5.45
CA ARG A 34 75.11 -8.64 -6.09
C ARG A 34 76.22 -7.72 -6.59
N SER A 35 77.46 -8.16 -6.42
CA SER A 35 78.64 -7.47 -6.94
C SER A 35 78.81 -7.70 -8.45
N ARG A 36 79.80 -7.04 -9.09
CA ARG A 36 80.10 -7.23 -10.53
C ARG A 36 80.50 -8.66 -10.90
N THR A 37 80.91 -9.46 -9.92
CA THR A 37 81.25 -10.88 -10.02
C THR A 37 80.10 -11.83 -9.66
N ASP A 38 78.85 -11.33 -9.63
CA ASP A 38 77.61 -12.07 -9.34
C ASP A 38 77.54 -12.74 -7.94
N GLN A 39 78.45 -12.38 -7.04
CA GLN A 39 78.39 -12.80 -5.63
C GLN A 39 77.49 -11.88 -4.81
N VAL A 40 76.68 -12.47 -3.92
CA VAL A 40 75.79 -11.71 -3.01
C VAL A 40 76.64 -11.07 -1.92
N GLU A 41 76.78 -9.74 -1.96
CA GLU A 41 77.62 -8.95 -1.05
C GLU A 41 76.82 -8.44 0.15
N ALA A 42 75.53 -8.15 -0.05
CA ALA A 42 74.62 -7.72 1.00
C ALA A 42 73.17 -8.10 0.67
N ILE A 43 72.27 -7.94 1.65
CA ILE A 43 70.83 -8.12 1.44
C ILE A 43 70.11 -6.86 1.91
N LEU A 44 69.43 -6.20 0.98
CA LEU A 44 68.54 -5.10 1.30
C LEU A 44 67.22 -5.68 1.82
N ARG A 45 66.82 -5.31 3.04
CA ARG A 45 65.56 -5.73 3.65
C ARG A 45 64.70 -4.53 3.98
N LEU A 46 63.50 -4.49 3.44
CA LEU A 46 62.48 -3.49 3.75
C LEU A 46 61.45 -4.09 4.70
N SER A 47 60.96 -3.27 5.64
CA SER A 47 59.96 -3.68 6.63
C SER A 47 58.84 -2.64 6.65
N ILE A 48 57.67 -3.01 6.12
CA ILE A 48 56.53 -2.10 5.96
C ILE A 48 55.39 -2.54 6.89
N PRO A 49 54.87 -1.65 7.76
CA PRO A 49 53.69 -1.92 8.57
C PRO A 49 52.43 -2.17 7.74
N LEU A 50 51.67 -3.22 8.06
CA LEU A 50 50.39 -3.54 7.37
C LEU A 50 49.18 -2.79 7.96
N ASP A 51 49.31 -2.25 9.16
CA ASP A 51 48.32 -1.38 9.81
C ASP A 51 48.02 -0.12 8.99
N ASN A 52 49.00 0.45 8.29
CA ASN A 52 48.78 1.57 7.37
C ASN A 52 47.86 1.21 6.20
N LEU A 53 47.92 -0.06 5.74
CA LEU A 53 47.04 -0.57 4.69
C LEU A 53 45.62 -0.86 5.23
N ALA A 54 45.52 -1.30 6.48
CA ALA A 54 44.25 -1.53 7.17
C ALA A 54 43.58 -0.22 7.63
N ALA A 55 44.36 0.78 8.04
CA ALA A 55 43.89 2.10 8.46
C ALA A 55 43.29 2.86 7.28
N ALA A 56 43.96 2.81 6.11
CA ALA A 56 43.42 3.33 4.85
C ALA A 56 42.07 2.70 4.47
N GLN A 57 41.84 1.42 4.79
CA GLN A 57 40.55 0.74 4.55
C GLN A 57 39.49 1.04 5.63
N SER A 58 39.91 1.33 6.87
CA SER A 58 38.99 1.51 7.99
C SER A 58 38.16 2.78 7.91
N SER A 59 38.74 3.88 7.39
CA SER A 59 38.04 5.15 7.19
C SER A 59 36.94 5.00 6.15
N THR A 60 37.26 4.41 5.00
CA THR A 60 36.29 4.14 3.92
C THR A 60 35.15 3.24 4.40
N ARG A 61 35.45 2.18 5.15
CA ARG A 61 34.42 1.29 5.71
C ARG A 61 33.48 2.02 6.68
N LYS A 62 34.02 2.85 7.57
CA LYS A 62 33.19 3.63 8.51
C LYS A 62 32.27 4.61 7.78
N SER A 63 32.78 5.30 6.77
CA SER A 63 31.98 6.21 5.94
C SER A 63 30.87 5.48 5.18
N LEU A 64 31.15 4.29 4.64
CA LEU A 64 30.14 3.46 3.97
C LEU A 64 29.05 2.99 4.93
N ILE A 65 29.42 2.51 6.13
CA ILE A 65 28.44 2.09 7.14
C ILE A 65 27.58 3.28 7.57
N PHE A 66 28.20 4.43 7.86
CA PHE A 66 27.48 5.62 8.29
C PHE A 66 26.54 6.14 7.20
N GLY A 67 27.00 6.22 5.96
CA GLY A 67 26.17 6.57 4.81
C GLY A 67 25.03 5.58 4.59
N GLY A 68 25.31 4.27 4.74
CA GLY A 68 24.30 3.22 4.67
C GLY A 68 23.22 3.36 5.74
N VAL A 69 23.60 3.62 6.99
CA VAL A 69 22.64 3.85 8.08
C VAL A 69 21.76 5.07 7.81
N ILE A 70 22.35 6.19 7.39
CA ILE A 70 21.58 7.40 7.04
C ILE A 70 20.61 7.11 5.89
N PHE A 71 21.09 6.44 4.84
CA PHE A 71 20.25 6.08 3.70
C PHE A 71 19.10 5.16 4.12
N SER A 72 19.36 4.15 4.94
CA SER A 72 18.33 3.25 5.49
C SER A 72 17.31 4.01 6.32
N LEU A 73 17.72 4.96 7.16
CA LEU A 73 16.79 5.77 7.95
C LEU A 73 15.88 6.64 7.06
N ILE A 74 16.45 7.29 6.04
CA ILE A 74 15.68 8.08 5.07
C ILE A 74 14.70 7.18 4.31
N PHE A 75 15.16 6.00 3.88
CA PHE A 75 14.34 5.05 3.14
C PHE A 75 13.16 4.53 3.98
N ILE A 76 13.40 4.22 5.27
CA ILE A 76 12.36 3.80 6.20
C ILE A 76 11.34 4.93 6.41
N ALA A 77 11.82 6.17 6.63
CA ALA A 77 10.96 7.32 6.80
C ALA A 77 10.07 7.55 5.57
N LEU A 78 10.66 7.52 4.37
CA LEU A 78 9.92 7.70 3.12
C LEU A 78 8.91 6.57 2.86
N SER A 79 9.30 5.32 3.11
CA SER A 79 8.43 4.16 2.99
C SER A 79 7.23 4.24 3.93
N PHE A 80 7.48 4.66 5.19
CA PHE A 80 6.42 4.84 6.18
C PHE A 80 5.42 5.93 5.77
N LEU A 81 5.90 7.05 5.24
CA LEU A 81 5.04 8.13 4.73
C LEU A 81 4.15 7.67 3.58
N ILE A 82 4.71 6.95 2.61
CA ILE A 82 3.97 6.41 1.46
C ILE A 82 2.92 5.40 1.92
N TRP A 83 3.32 4.46 2.79
CA TRP A 83 2.43 3.44 3.34
C TRP A 83 1.23 4.06 4.05
N ASN A 84 1.49 5.03 4.92
CA ASN A 84 0.43 5.67 5.68
C ASN A 84 -0.54 6.45 4.77
N ARG A 85 0.00 7.17 3.76
CA ARG A 85 -0.83 7.94 2.80
C ARG A 85 -1.77 7.04 2.00
N ILE A 86 -1.28 5.90 1.50
CA ILE A 86 -2.09 4.93 0.75
C ILE A 86 -3.14 4.30 1.67
N GLY A 87 -2.73 3.84 2.85
CA GLY A 87 -3.62 3.20 3.82
C GLY A 87 -4.78 4.10 4.25
N THR A 88 -4.50 5.37 4.56
CA THR A 88 -5.53 6.34 4.91
C THR A 88 -6.50 6.58 3.75
N THR A 89 -6.00 6.76 2.53
CA THR A 89 -6.84 7.04 1.35
C THR A 89 -7.79 5.87 1.05
N LEU A 90 -7.27 4.63 1.09
CA LEU A 90 -8.07 3.43 0.89
C LEU A 90 -9.14 3.27 1.99
N HIS A 91 -8.79 3.55 3.24
CA HIS A 91 -9.75 3.49 4.33
C HIS A 91 -10.88 4.50 4.13
N THR A 92 -10.58 5.74 3.77
CA THR A 92 -11.58 6.77 3.47
C THR A 92 -12.51 6.35 2.34
N MET A 93 -11.98 5.78 1.26
CA MET A 93 -12.79 5.26 0.15
C MET A 93 -13.69 4.10 0.57
N ALA A 94 -13.18 3.16 1.37
CA ALA A 94 -13.96 2.04 1.88
C ALA A 94 -15.10 2.53 2.80
N THR A 95 -14.84 3.49 3.67
CA THR A 95 -15.87 4.09 4.54
C THR A 95 -16.96 4.78 3.71
N ALA A 96 -16.58 5.55 2.68
CA ALA A 96 -17.55 6.21 1.82
C ALA A 96 -18.39 5.19 1.02
N ALA A 97 -17.78 4.13 0.51
CA ALA A 97 -18.52 3.05 -0.15
C ALA A 97 -19.53 2.38 0.79
N SER A 98 -19.17 2.15 2.06
CA SER A 98 -20.11 1.64 3.07
C SER A 98 -21.28 2.59 3.29
N ARG A 99 -21.02 3.90 3.41
CA ARG A 99 -22.10 4.90 3.55
C ARG A 99 -23.04 4.93 2.35
N PHE A 100 -22.51 4.80 1.14
CA PHE A 100 -23.34 4.70 -0.06
C PHE A 100 -24.21 3.44 -0.05
N ALA A 101 -23.66 2.31 0.38
CA ALA A 101 -24.42 1.07 0.53
C ALA A 101 -25.52 1.18 1.61
N ASP A 102 -25.29 1.95 2.66
CA ASP A 102 -26.28 2.25 3.71
C ASP A 102 -27.34 3.29 3.27
N GLY A 103 -27.26 3.79 2.04
CA GLY A 103 -28.22 4.74 1.46
C GLY A 103 -27.89 6.22 1.66
N ASP A 104 -26.78 6.56 2.32
CA ASP A 104 -26.30 7.94 2.42
C ASP A 104 -25.55 8.36 1.15
N LEU A 105 -26.32 8.57 0.08
CA LEU A 105 -25.81 9.05 -1.21
C LEU A 105 -25.60 10.57 -1.25
N SER A 106 -25.85 11.26 -0.15
CA SER A 106 -25.59 12.70 -0.01
C SER A 106 -24.12 13.00 0.28
N HIS A 107 -23.42 12.03 0.88
CA HIS A 107 -22.00 12.13 1.15
C HIS A 107 -21.19 12.27 -0.15
N ARG A 108 -20.09 13.02 -0.10
CA ARG A 108 -19.16 13.20 -1.22
C ARG A 108 -17.75 12.93 -0.74
N LEU A 109 -17.05 12.07 -1.46
CA LEU A 109 -15.63 11.80 -1.28
C LEU A 109 -14.83 13.03 -1.67
N TRP A 110 -13.86 13.41 -0.85
CA TRP A 110 -12.81 14.34 -1.26
C TRP A 110 -11.98 13.70 -2.38
N VAL A 111 -11.65 14.50 -3.41
CA VAL A 111 -10.86 14.06 -4.57
C VAL A 111 -9.39 14.36 -4.30
N PRO A 112 -8.53 13.34 -4.10
CA PRO A 112 -7.10 13.57 -3.88
C PRO A 112 -6.39 14.05 -5.14
N ASP A 113 -5.36 14.89 -5.00
CA ASP A 113 -4.54 15.39 -6.13
C ASP A 113 -3.76 14.30 -6.89
N THR A 114 -3.73 13.08 -6.38
CA THR A 114 -3.14 11.92 -7.06
C THR A 114 -4.09 11.44 -8.15
N ARG A 115 -3.59 11.30 -9.38
CA ARG A 115 -4.38 10.93 -10.56
C ARG A 115 -5.27 9.69 -10.33
N GLU A 116 -4.68 8.59 -9.88
CA GLU A 116 -5.38 7.30 -9.77
C GLU A 116 -6.48 7.33 -8.70
N PHE A 117 -6.20 7.90 -7.52
CA PHE A 117 -7.21 8.01 -6.47
C PHE A 117 -8.23 9.12 -6.73
N GLY A 118 -7.83 10.17 -7.44
CA GLY A 118 -8.72 11.25 -7.87
C GLY A 118 -9.78 10.74 -8.86
N GLU A 119 -9.34 10.06 -9.92
CA GLU A 119 -10.23 9.42 -10.91
C GLU A 119 -11.23 8.46 -10.24
N LEU A 120 -10.76 7.67 -9.27
CA LEU A 120 -11.64 6.76 -8.51
C LEU A 120 -12.64 7.51 -7.64
N ALA A 121 -12.22 8.55 -6.92
CA ALA A 121 -13.11 9.36 -6.08
C ALA A 121 -14.19 10.07 -6.91
N GLU A 122 -13.84 10.60 -8.07
CA GLU A 122 -14.78 11.19 -9.03
C GLU A 122 -15.79 10.17 -9.54
N ALA A 123 -15.32 8.99 -9.96
CA ALA A 123 -16.20 7.91 -10.43
C ALA A 123 -17.17 7.44 -9.35
N MET A 124 -16.71 7.32 -8.09
CA MET A 124 -17.56 6.96 -6.95
C MET A 124 -18.61 8.04 -6.65
N ASN A 125 -18.23 9.32 -6.68
CA ASN A 125 -19.16 10.43 -6.49
C ASN A 125 -20.21 10.50 -7.59
N LEU A 126 -19.81 10.28 -8.85
CA LEU A 126 -20.72 10.22 -9.99
C LEU A 126 -21.72 9.07 -9.82
N MET A 127 -21.25 7.89 -9.41
CA MET A 127 -22.11 6.73 -9.15
C MET A 127 -23.12 7.02 -8.05
N ALA A 128 -22.70 7.65 -6.94
CA ALA A 128 -23.60 8.03 -5.86
C ALA A 128 -24.70 8.99 -6.35
N GLY A 129 -24.34 9.99 -7.17
CA GLY A 129 -25.32 10.90 -7.78
C GLY A 129 -26.31 10.19 -8.71
N GLN A 130 -25.81 9.33 -9.60
CA GLN A 130 -26.68 8.56 -10.50
C GLN A 130 -27.63 7.62 -9.75
N LEU A 131 -27.16 7.02 -8.66
CA LEU A 131 -27.99 6.14 -7.83
C LEU A 131 -29.09 6.93 -7.11
N ASP A 132 -28.76 8.11 -6.55
CA ASP A 132 -29.73 9.00 -5.91
C ASP A 132 -30.81 9.47 -6.90
N ASP A 133 -30.41 9.90 -8.09
CA ASP A 133 -31.33 10.29 -9.16
C ASP A 133 -32.23 9.12 -9.57
N ARG A 134 -31.68 7.90 -9.66
CA ARG A 134 -32.46 6.72 -10.03
C ARG A 134 -33.47 6.32 -8.96
N ILE A 135 -33.11 6.41 -7.69
CA ILE A 135 -34.01 6.15 -6.57
C ILE A 135 -35.17 7.15 -6.59
N LYS A 136 -34.87 8.45 -6.72
CA LYS A 136 -35.89 9.51 -6.80
C LYS A 136 -36.84 9.31 -7.98
N GLU A 137 -36.33 8.88 -9.13
CA GLU A 137 -37.16 8.58 -10.30
C GLU A 137 -38.11 7.39 -10.04
N VAL A 138 -37.63 6.32 -9.41
CA VAL A 138 -38.48 5.18 -9.02
C VAL A 138 -39.56 5.60 -8.02
N GLU A 139 -39.22 6.44 -7.04
CA GLU A 139 -40.18 6.99 -6.09
C GLU A 139 -41.24 7.87 -6.77
N ARG A 140 -40.82 8.73 -7.71
CA ARG A 140 -41.73 9.55 -8.51
C ARG A 140 -42.71 8.69 -9.30
N GLN A 141 -42.21 7.68 -10.01
CA GLN A 141 -43.05 6.75 -10.77
C GLN A 141 -44.04 6.00 -9.88
N SER A 142 -43.60 5.53 -8.70
CA SER A 142 -44.47 4.87 -7.73
C SER A 142 -45.57 5.81 -7.22
N ASN A 143 -45.24 7.07 -6.94
CA ASN A 143 -46.20 8.08 -6.51
C ASN A 143 -47.20 8.43 -7.61
N GLU A 144 -46.77 8.56 -8.86
CA GLU A 144 -47.65 8.79 -10.01
C GLU A 144 -48.64 7.64 -10.20
N GLN A 145 -48.17 6.38 -10.15
CA GLN A 145 -49.06 5.21 -10.23
C GLN A 145 -50.11 5.20 -9.12
N ARG A 146 -49.71 5.50 -7.87
CA ARG A 146 -50.63 5.61 -6.74
C ARG A 146 -51.65 6.73 -6.93
N ALA A 147 -51.21 7.89 -7.42
CA ALA A 147 -52.09 9.03 -7.68
C ALA A 147 -53.12 8.73 -8.77
N VAL A 148 -52.70 8.08 -9.85
CA VAL A 148 -53.61 7.62 -10.92
C VAL A 148 -54.67 6.68 -10.35
N LEU A 149 -54.28 5.61 -9.66
CA LEU A 149 -55.23 4.67 -9.06
C LEU A 149 -56.19 5.31 -8.07
N ALA A 150 -55.72 6.31 -7.31
CA ALA A 150 -56.54 7.06 -6.34
C ALA A 150 -57.54 8.02 -7.01
N SER A 151 -57.26 8.45 -8.24
CA SER A 151 -58.10 9.36 -9.03
C SER A 151 -59.13 8.66 -9.93
N MET A 152 -59.01 7.34 -10.14
CA MET A 152 -59.92 6.58 -10.99
C MET A 152 -61.35 6.52 -10.43
N SER A 153 -62.32 6.71 -11.30
CA SER A 153 -63.76 6.64 -10.98
C SER A 153 -64.21 5.21 -10.68
N GLU A 154 -63.50 4.22 -11.22
CA GLU A 154 -63.75 2.80 -11.01
C GLU A 154 -63.08 2.30 -9.72
N GLY A 155 -63.77 1.42 -9.01
CA GLY A 155 -63.18 0.68 -7.90
C GLY A 155 -62.20 -0.38 -8.41
N VAL A 156 -60.95 -0.34 -7.94
CA VAL A 156 -59.90 -1.31 -8.27
C VAL A 156 -59.46 -2.04 -7.00
N ILE A 157 -59.50 -3.36 -7.05
CA ILE A 157 -59.01 -4.27 -5.99
C ILE A 157 -58.01 -5.23 -6.62
N ALA A 158 -56.79 -5.28 -6.09
CA ALA A 158 -55.79 -6.28 -6.47
C ALA A 158 -55.84 -7.45 -5.48
N LEU A 159 -55.83 -8.68 -6.00
CA LEU A 159 -55.94 -9.91 -5.22
C LEU A 159 -54.69 -10.78 -5.39
N SER A 160 -54.36 -11.54 -4.35
CA SER A 160 -53.38 -12.62 -4.44
C SER A 160 -53.98 -13.84 -5.16
N PRO A 161 -53.15 -14.81 -5.58
CA PRO A 161 -53.65 -16.10 -6.10
C PRO A 161 -54.63 -16.81 -5.16
N ASP A 162 -54.53 -16.57 -3.85
CA ASP A 162 -55.40 -17.13 -2.80
C ASP A 162 -56.60 -16.23 -2.47
N ALA A 163 -56.97 -15.30 -3.36
CA ALA A 163 -58.06 -14.34 -3.19
C ALA A 163 -57.95 -13.40 -1.97
N LYS A 164 -56.73 -13.14 -1.48
CA LYS A 164 -56.49 -12.13 -0.43
C LYS A 164 -56.32 -10.75 -1.03
N ILE A 165 -56.87 -9.72 -0.39
CA ILE A 165 -56.73 -8.32 -0.84
C ILE A 165 -55.28 -7.87 -0.69
N LEU A 166 -54.60 -7.59 -1.80
CA LEU A 166 -53.26 -7.01 -1.84
C LEU A 166 -53.30 -5.48 -1.80
N SER A 167 -54.29 -4.88 -2.46
CA SER A 167 -54.46 -3.43 -2.57
C SER A 167 -55.91 -3.09 -2.91
N ILE A 168 -56.39 -1.95 -2.43
CA ILE A 168 -57.71 -1.40 -2.73
C ILE A 168 -57.57 0.11 -2.96
N ASN A 169 -58.08 0.63 -4.08
CA ASN A 169 -58.06 2.07 -4.35
C ASN A 169 -59.13 2.81 -3.54
N LYS A 170 -59.02 4.14 -3.46
CA LYS A 170 -59.93 5.00 -2.69
C LYS A 170 -61.39 4.79 -3.09
N THR A 171 -61.67 4.67 -4.38
CA THR A 171 -63.02 4.52 -4.91
C THR A 171 -63.65 3.17 -4.53
N ALA A 172 -62.92 2.06 -4.65
CA ALA A 172 -63.40 0.76 -4.16
C ALA A 172 -63.64 0.78 -2.65
N ALA A 173 -62.73 1.38 -1.87
CA ALA A 173 -62.91 1.50 -0.43
C ALA A 173 -64.18 2.31 -0.06
N GLN A 174 -64.51 3.35 -0.83
CA GLN A 174 -65.74 4.14 -0.67
C GLN A 174 -66.99 3.35 -1.07
N ILE A 175 -66.95 2.64 -2.20
CA ILE A 175 -68.06 1.81 -2.71
C ILE A 175 -68.44 0.75 -1.67
N PHE A 176 -67.43 0.08 -1.13
CA PHE A 176 -67.59 -1.01 -0.18
C PHE A 176 -67.64 -0.57 1.29
N LYS A 177 -67.42 0.73 1.57
CA LYS A 177 -67.41 1.33 2.91
C LYS A 177 -66.44 0.63 3.87
N VAL A 178 -65.29 0.21 3.36
CA VAL A 178 -64.24 -0.45 4.13
C VAL A 178 -63.06 0.49 4.36
N ASP A 179 -62.34 0.28 5.47
CA ASP A 179 -61.06 0.92 5.73
C ASP A 179 -59.95 0.14 5.02
N PRO A 180 -59.24 0.74 4.05
CA PRO A 180 -58.15 0.07 3.31
C PRO A 180 -57.12 -0.58 4.23
N SER A 181 -56.81 0.04 5.36
CA SER A 181 -55.78 -0.46 6.28
C SER A 181 -56.19 -1.71 7.05
N LYS A 182 -57.49 -2.02 7.12
CA LYS A 182 -58.03 -3.18 7.86
C LYS A 182 -58.32 -4.39 6.97
N VAL A 183 -58.51 -4.18 5.67
CA VAL A 183 -58.89 -5.22 4.71
C VAL A 183 -57.71 -5.83 3.95
N ILE A 184 -56.55 -5.17 3.92
CA ILE A 184 -55.34 -5.72 3.30
C ILE A 184 -54.93 -7.02 4.01
N GLY A 185 -54.68 -8.06 3.23
CA GLY A 185 -54.30 -9.40 3.70
C GLY A 185 -55.46 -10.32 4.05
N GLN A 186 -56.71 -9.82 4.09
CA GLN A 186 -57.90 -10.65 4.32
C GLN A 186 -58.42 -11.28 3.03
N LEU A 187 -59.17 -12.38 3.15
CA LEU A 187 -59.92 -12.97 2.04
C LEU A 187 -61.01 -11.99 1.59
N LEU A 188 -61.15 -11.83 0.27
CA LEU A 188 -62.13 -10.93 -0.32
C LEU A 188 -63.55 -11.15 0.24
N GLU A 189 -63.97 -12.41 0.34
CA GLU A 189 -65.31 -12.79 0.82
C GLU A 189 -65.60 -12.42 2.27
N SER A 190 -64.56 -12.34 3.12
CA SER A 190 -64.71 -11.98 4.54
C SER A 190 -64.66 -10.48 4.78
N ALA A 191 -64.10 -9.72 3.83
CA ALA A 191 -63.74 -8.33 4.02
C ALA A 191 -64.79 -7.36 3.46
N ILE A 192 -65.66 -7.81 2.56
CA ILE A 192 -66.52 -6.95 1.74
C ILE A 192 -67.93 -7.51 1.55
#